data_AF-A0A6B3NM83-F1
#
_entry.id   AF-A0A6B3NM83-F1
#
_cell.length_a   1.000
_cell.length_b   1.000
_cell.length_c   1.000
_cell.angle_alpha   90.00
_cell.angle_beta   90.00
_cell.angle_gamma   90.00
#
_symmetry.space_group_name_H-M   'P 1'
#
loop_
_entity.id
_entity.type
_entity.pdbx_description
1 polymer ?
#
loop_
_entity_poly.entity_id
_entity_poly.type
_entity_poly.pdbx_seq_one_letter_code
_entity_poly.pdbx_strand_id
1 'polypeptide(L)'
;MIISLYLINFKPFENQVFDLKPLTLLSGLNSTGKSSVLQSLLLLRQSYQQGLLPKIGLALNGDLVNIGTAQDALFEGAKEDSISFKISWKNSPEGIWSFNYDREVDVLTLASQPVAPEIYKSSLFENNFQYLQAERIGPRPSFNMSDFQVRQLKQINLDNFLQFKQDLLQLSPGNLVPFIHRFYRVNNFPF
;
A
#
# COMPACT_ATOMS: atom_id res chain seq x y z
N MET A 1 -11.40 -8.31 -8.52
CA MET A 1 -11.20 -6.85 -8.68
C MET A 1 -11.96 -6.14 -7.57
N ILE A 2 -11.29 -5.20 -6.88
CA ILE A 2 -11.94 -4.31 -5.91
C ILE A 2 -12.75 -3.26 -6.68
N ILE A 3 -13.99 -3.04 -6.27
CA ILE A 3 -14.90 -2.06 -6.90
C ILE A 3 -15.23 -0.89 -5.98
N SER A 4 -15.10 -1.07 -4.66
CA SER A 4 -15.37 -0.02 -3.69
C SER A 4 -14.50 -0.21 -2.45
N LEU A 5 -14.05 0.91 -1.90
CA LEU A 5 -13.38 1.00 -0.61
C LEU A 5 -14.14 2.00 0.24
N TYR A 6 -14.50 1.60 1.45
CA TYR A 6 -15.20 2.43 2.41
C TYR A 6 -14.36 2.55 3.69
N LEU A 7 -14.12 3.78 4.12
CA LEU A 7 -13.28 4.12 5.27
C LEU A 7 -14.09 4.93 6.28
N ILE A 8 -14.02 4.53 7.54
CA ILE A 8 -14.61 5.23 8.68
C ILE A 8 -13.50 5.53 9.70
N ASN A 9 -13.46 6.78 10.16
CA ASN A 9 -12.53 7.33 11.14
C ASN A 9 -11.04 7.05 10.85
N PHE A 10 -10.63 7.09 9.59
CA PHE A 10 -9.25 6.81 9.20
C PHE A 10 -8.55 8.03 8.61
N LYS A 11 -7.55 8.54 9.32
CA LYS A 11 -6.75 9.72 8.95
C LYS A 11 -7.64 10.91 8.57
N PRO A 12 -7.69 11.47 7.35
CA PRO A 12 -8.56 12.62 7.09
C PRO A 12 -10.03 12.22 6.84
N PHE A 13 -10.37 10.92 6.87
CA PHE A 13 -11.69 10.43 6.49
C PHE A 13 -12.53 10.11 7.72
N GLU A 14 -13.52 10.95 8.01
CA GLU A 14 -14.59 10.61 8.97
C GLU A 14 -15.42 9.43 8.44
N ASN A 15 -15.92 9.57 7.21
CA ASN A 15 -16.80 8.60 6.57
C ASN A 15 -16.73 8.81 5.05
N GLN A 16 -15.98 7.97 4.33
CA GLN A 16 -15.72 8.18 2.90
C GLN A 16 -15.76 6.89 2.09
N VAL A 17 -16.55 6.89 1.01
CA VAL A 17 -16.62 5.83 0.01
C VAL A 17 -15.80 6.23 -1.22
N PHE A 18 -15.06 5.29 -1.79
CA PHE A 18 -14.32 5.42 -3.03
C PHE A 18 -14.74 4.34 -4.01
N ASP A 19 -15.25 4.75 -5.17
CA ASP A 19 -15.51 3.84 -6.28
C ASP A 19 -14.23 3.57 -7.06
N LEU A 20 -13.82 2.31 -7.13
CA LEU A 20 -12.62 1.87 -7.79
C LEU A 20 -12.95 1.20 -9.13
N LYS A 21 -12.19 1.57 -10.16
CA LYS A 21 -12.28 1.03 -11.52
C LYS A 21 -10.97 0.31 -11.86
N PRO A 22 -10.89 -0.46 -12.96
CA PRO A 22 -9.66 -1.16 -13.33
C PRO A 22 -8.42 -0.25 -13.39
N LEU A 23 -8.63 1.02 -13.72
CA LEU A 23 -7.65 2.09 -13.57
C LEU A 23 -8.28 3.23 -12.77
N THR A 24 -7.73 3.52 -11.60
CA THR A 24 -8.14 4.65 -10.76
C THR A 24 -6.92 5.53 -10.50
N LEU A 25 -7.01 6.80 -10.90
CA LEU A 25 -5.98 7.80 -10.66
C LEU A 25 -6.41 8.68 -9.47
N LEU A 26 -5.62 8.67 -8.40
CA LEU A 26 -5.78 9.57 -7.27
C LEU A 26 -4.94 10.82 -7.51
N SER A 27 -5.58 11.96 -7.80
CA SER A 27 -4.93 13.26 -8.02
C SER A 27 -5.52 14.33 -7.11
N GLY A 28 -4.81 15.45 -6.93
CA GLY A 28 -5.20 16.55 -6.05
C GLY A 28 -4.06 17.04 -5.15
N LEU A 29 -4.33 18.10 -4.39
CA LEU A 29 -3.35 18.77 -3.51
C LEU A 29 -2.73 17.80 -2.50
N ASN A 30 -1.50 18.08 -2.06
CA ASN A 30 -0.89 17.32 -0.97
C ASN A 30 -1.76 17.37 0.28
N SER A 31 -1.67 16.32 1.11
CA SER A 31 -2.44 16.21 2.36
C SER A 31 -3.96 16.03 2.23
N THR A 32 -4.51 15.80 1.03
CA THR A 32 -5.95 15.50 0.84
C THR A 32 -6.34 14.03 1.05
N GLY A 33 -5.43 13.20 1.58
CA GLY A 33 -5.73 11.79 1.88
C GLY A 33 -5.48 10.78 0.74
N LYS A 34 -4.94 11.19 -0.41
CA LYS A 34 -4.62 10.28 -1.53
C LYS A 34 -3.75 9.09 -1.09
N SER A 35 -2.69 9.36 -0.34
CA SER A 35 -1.84 8.31 0.21
C SER A 35 -2.60 7.46 1.23
N SER A 36 -3.46 8.06 2.06
CA SER A 36 -4.30 7.37 3.04
C SER A 36 -5.20 6.31 2.38
N VAL A 37 -5.75 6.59 1.18
CA VAL A 37 -6.53 5.60 0.42
C VAL A 37 -5.71 4.35 0.09
N LEU A 38 -4.47 4.52 -0.37
CA LEU A 38 -3.58 3.37 -0.64
C LEU A 38 -3.13 2.69 0.64
N GLN A 39 -2.82 3.47 1.68
CA GLN A 39 -2.35 2.97 2.96
C GLN A 39 -3.37 2.06 3.65
N SER A 40 -4.68 2.33 3.55
CA SER A 40 -5.70 1.44 4.14
C SER A 40 -5.68 0.03 3.53
N LEU A 41 -5.47 -0.07 2.21
CA LEU A 41 -5.30 -1.36 1.52
C LEU A 41 -4.00 -2.06 1.94
N LEU A 42 -2.90 -1.32 2.03
CA LEU A 42 -1.60 -1.86 2.46
C LEU A 42 -1.60 -2.33 3.92
N LEU A 43 -2.32 -1.63 4.81
CA LEU A 43 -2.50 -2.02 6.21
C LEU A 43 -3.17 -3.39 6.33
N LEU A 44 -4.26 -3.62 5.59
CA LEU A 44 -4.93 -4.94 5.58
C LEU A 44 -3.99 -6.03 5.04
N ARG A 45 -3.30 -5.75 3.93
CA ARG A 45 -2.35 -6.71 3.34
C ARG A 45 -1.23 -7.07 4.32
N GLN A 46 -0.53 -6.08 4.88
CA GLN A 46 0.61 -6.34 5.76
C GLN A 46 0.18 -7.07 7.03
N SER A 47 -0.98 -6.70 7.60
CA SER A 47 -1.52 -7.36 8.80
C SER A 47 -1.86 -8.82 8.53
N TYR A 48 -2.34 -9.14 7.32
CA TYR A 48 -2.54 -10.53 6.90
C TYR A 48 -1.20 -11.26 6.69
N GLN A 49 -0.22 -10.63 6.04
CA GLN A 49 1.11 -11.23 5.83
C GLN A 49 1.87 -11.49 7.14
N GLN A 50 1.65 -10.67 8.15
CA GLN A 50 2.21 -10.84 9.50
C GLN A 50 1.41 -11.86 10.36
N GLY A 51 0.34 -12.46 9.82
CA GLY A 51 -0.48 -13.44 10.53
C GLY A 51 -1.43 -12.84 11.59
N LEU A 52 -1.61 -11.51 11.61
CA LEU A 52 -2.51 -10.83 12.53
C LEU A 52 -3.97 -10.95 12.06
N LEU A 53 -4.25 -10.75 10.79
CA LEU A 53 -5.58 -11.05 10.23
C LEU A 53 -5.68 -12.54 9.86
N PRO A 54 -6.85 -13.19 10.06
CA PRO A 54 -8.16 -12.62 10.39
C PRO A 54 -8.51 -12.55 11.89
N LYS A 55 -7.58 -12.77 12.83
CA LYS A 55 -7.93 -13.07 14.23
C LYS A 55 -7.54 -12.01 15.26
N ILE A 56 -6.40 -11.37 15.09
CA ILE A 56 -5.74 -10.53 16.09
C ILE A 56 -6.07 -9.06 15.83
N GLY A 57 -5.71 -8.52 14.67
CA GLY A 57 -5.78 -7.07 14.49
C GLY A 57 -5.10 -6.52 13.26
N LEU A 58 -4.96 -5.18 13.27
CA LEU A 58 -4.33 -4.37 12.23
C LEU A 58 -2.97 -3.86 12.72
N ALA A 59 -1.88 -4.28 12.09
CA ALA A 59 -0.57 -3.67 12.29
C ALA A 59 -0.51 -2.31 11.60
N LEU A 60 -0.26 -1.26 12.39
CA LEU A 60 -0.08 0.11 11.90
C LEU A 60 1.31 0.35 11.31
N ASN A 61 2.29 -0.48 11.68
CA ASN A 61 3.67 -0.38 11.24
C ASN A 61 4.17 -1.70 10.66
N GLY A 62 4.98 -1.63 9.61
CA GLY A 62 5.48 -2.78 8.87
C GLY A 62 6.20 -2.39 7.59
N ASP A 63 6.55 -3.41 6.80
CA ASP A 63 7.35 -3.25 5.59
C ASP A 63 6.66 -2.42 4.49
N LEU A 64 5.32 -2.48 4.40
CA LEU A 64 4.56 -1.80 3.34
C LEU A 64 4.19 -0.37 3.73
N VAL A 65 3.84 -0.14 5.01
CA VAL A 65 3.41 1.15 5.51
C VAL A 65 3.68 1.29 7.00
N ASN A 66 4.13 2.49 7.38
CA ASN A 66 4.27 2.92 8.77
C ASN A 66 3.36 4.12 9.01
N ILE A 67 2.36 3.93 9.86
CA ILE A 67 1.39 4.98 10.24
C ILE A 67 1.83 5.67 11.54
N GLY A 68 2.51 4.96 12.43
CA GLY A 68 2.78 5.40 13.79
C GLY A 68 1.86 4.71 14.78
N THR A 69 1.12 5.50 15.56
CA THR A 69 0.23 5.04 16.62
C THR A 69 -1.24 5.01 16.17
N ALA A 70 -2.11 4.44 17.00
CA ALA A 70 -3.55 4.51 16.78
C ALA A 70 -4.04 5.96 16.64
N GLN A 71 -3.47 6.89 17.41
CA GLN A 71 -3.80 8.32 17.33
C GLN A 71 -3.49 8.91 15.95
N ASP A 72 -2.40 8.48 15.30
CA ASP A 72 -2.06 8.91 13.94
C ASP A 72 -2.97 8.28 12.87
N ALA A 73 -3.61 7.15 13.20
CA ALA A 73 -4.52 6.44 12.33
C ALA A 73 -5.97 6.96 12.45
N LEU A 74 -6.39 7.40 13.63
CA LEU A 74 -7.75 7.86 13.91
C LEU A 74 -8.03 9.23 13.26
N PHE A 75 -9.27 9.44 12.81
CA PHE A 75 -9.73 10.76 12.39
C PHE A 75 -9.79 11.73 13.59
N GLU A 76 -9.21 12.93 13.44
CA GLU A 76 -9.10 13.91 14.52
C GLU A 76 -10.46 14.31 15.13
N GLY A 77 -11.52 14.32 14.31
CA GLY A 77 -12.89 14.60 14.74
C GLY A 77 -13.74 13.36 15.05
N ALA A 78 -13.13 12.19 15.22
CA ALA A 78 -13.87 10.96 15.45
C ALA A 78 -14.69 11.03 16.75
N LYS A 79 -15.97 10.69 16.66
CA LYS A 79 -16.88 10.60 17.83
C LYS A 79 -16.88 9.21 18.45
N GLU A 80 -16.41 8.22 17.70
CA GLU A 80 -16.34 6.82 18.09
C GLU A 80 -14.89 6.37 18.08
N ASP A 81 -14.49 5.65 19.12
CA ASP A 81 -13.16 5.07 19.30
C ASP A 81 -13.03 3.77 18.48
N SER A 82 -13.30 3.86 17.17
CA SER A 82 -13.14 2.74 16.25
C SER A 82 -12.74 3.19 14.86
N ILE A 83 -11.97 2.34 14.19
CA ILE A 83 -11.57 2.51 12.78
C ILE A 83 -12.16 1.35 12.01
N SER A 84 -12.84 1.63 10.89
CA SER A 84 -13.44 0.56 10.07
C SER A 84 -13.09 0.68 8.60
N PHE A 85 -12.70 -0.44 8.01
CA PHE A 85 -12.47 -0.60 6.58
C PHE A 85 -13.48 -1.59 6.02
N LYS A 86 -14.09 -1.21 4.91
CA LYS A 86 -14.94 -2.11 4.14
C LYS A 86 -14.48 -2.13 2.69
N ILE A 87 -14.37 -3.32 2.12
CA ILE A 87 -14.00 -3.54 0.73
C ILE A 87 -15.07 -4.38 0.06
N SER A 88 -15.48 -3.95 -1.14
CA SER A 88 -16.37 -4.71 -2.01
C SER A 88 -15.63 -5.15 -3.27
N TRP A 89 -15.88 -6.39 -3.69
CA TRP A 89 -15.35 -6.95 -4.94
C TRP A 89 -16.49 -7.22 -5.93
N LYS A 90 -16.15 -7.28 -7.22
CA LYS A 90 -17.14 -7.49 -8.29
C LYS A 90 -17.92 -8.82 -8.16
N ASN A 91 -17.24 -9.90 -7.78
CA ASN A 91 -17.78 -11.27 -7.75
C ASN A 91 -17.41 -12.01 -6.44
N SER A 92 -17.31 -11.28 -5.33
CA SER A 92 -16.94 -11.87 -4.03
C SER A 92 -17.67 -11.12 -2.92
N PRO A 93 -17.91 -11.76 -1.77
CA PRO A 93 -18.57 -11.09 -0.65
C PRO A 93 -17.77 -9.88 -0.18
N GLU A 94 -18.46 -8.99 0.52
CA GLU A 94 -17.86 -7.80 1.13
C GLU A 94 -17.02 -8.21 2.35
N GLY A 95 -15.90 -7.53 2.55
CA GLY A 95 -15.04 -7.69 3.71
C GLY A 95 -15.17 -6.46 4.58
N ILE A 96 -15.54 -6.65 5.84
CA ILE A 96 -15.68 -5.57 6.82
C ILE A 96 -14.74 -5.88 7.98
N TRP A 97 -13.83 -4.94 8.24
CA TRP A 97 -12.93 -4.98 9.37
C TRP A 97 -13.18 -3.75 10.23
N SER A 98 -13.51 -3.99 11.50
CA SER A 98 -13.62 -2.94 12.50
C SER A 98 -12.60 -3.20 13.59
N PHE A 99 -11.90 -2.15 14.01
CA PHE A 99 -10.83 -2.22 14.98
C PHE A 99 -11.13 -1.29 16.16
N ASN A 100 -10.89 -1.79 17.37
CA ASN A 100 -10.97 -0.95 18.56
C ASN A 100 -9.79 0.01 18.59
N TYR A 101 -10.06 1.26 18.94
CA TYR A 101 -9.02 2.26 19.16
C TYR A 101 -8.41 2.12 20.56
N ASP A 102 -7.09 2.13 20.63
CA ASP A 102 -6.32 2.27 21.87
C ASP A 102 -5.14 3.21 21.60
N ARG A 103 -5.07 4.35 22.29
CA ARG A 103 -4.26 5.53 21.91
C ARG A 103 -2.80 5.22 21.58
N GLU A 104 -2.17 4.37 22.38
CA GLU A 104 -0.72 4.18 22.37
C GLU A 104 -0.28 2.90 21.68
N VAL A 105 -1.21 2.11 21.14
CA VAL A 105 -0.86 0.85 20.47
C VAL A 105 -0.50 1.07 19.01
N ASP A 106 0.41 0.22 18.52
CA ASP A 106 0.79 0.08 17.12
C ASP A 106 0.07 -1.09 16.43
N VAL A 107 -0.71 -1.87 17.17
CA VAL A 107 -1.58 -2.95 16.66
C VAL A 107 -3.00 -2.76 17.19
N LEU A 108 -3.95 -2.48 16.30
CA LEU A 108 -5.36 -2.31 16.68
C LEU A 108 -6.06 -3.67 16.75
N THR A 109 -6.72 -3.97 17.87
CA THR A 109 -7.44 -5.24 18.04
C THR A 109 -8.66 -5.32 17.14
N LEU A 110 -8.86 -6.47 16.49
CA LEU A 110 -10.04 -6.72 15.65
C LEU A 110 -11.30 -6.83 16.52
N ALA A 111 -12.30 -6.00 16.24
CA ALA A 111 -13.60 -5.97 16.90
C ALA A 111 -14.71 -6.63 16.07
N SER A 112 -14.57 -6.66 14.75
CA SER A 112 -15.54 -7.31 13.86
C SER A 112 -15.40 -8.83 13.87
N GLN A 113 -16.44 -9.53 13.41
CA GLN A 113 -16.34 -10.96 13.14
C GLN A 113 -15.31 -11.23 12.04
N PRO A 114 -14.63 -12.39 12.07
CA PRO A 114 -13.74 -12.79 11.00
C PRO A 114 -14.45 -12.79 9.65
N VAL A 115 -13.84 -12.10 8.70
CA VAL A 115 -14.29 -12.04 7.31
C VAL A 115 -14.15 -13.42 6.66
N ALA A 116 -15.02 -13.71 5.69
CA ALA A 116 -15.06 -15.00 5.01
C ALA A 116 -13.69 -15.39 4.40
N PRO A 117 -13.21 -16.64 4.58
CA PRO A 117 -11.87 -17.06 4.16
C PRO A 117 -11.55 -16.83 2.67
N GLU A 118 -12.57 -16.90 1.81
CA GLU A 118 -12.47 -16.61 0.38
C GLU A 118 -11.96 -15.19 0.05
N ILE A 119 -12.17 -14.21 0.93
CA ILE A 119 -11.70 -12.84 0.72
C ILE A 119 -10.17 -12.77 0.77
N TYR A 120 -9.53 -13.62 1.59
CA TYR A 120 -8.07 -13.72 1.69
C TYR A 120 -7.43 -14.45 0.49
N LYS A 121 -8.23 -15.01 -0.42
CA LYS A 121 -7.79 -15.50 -1.74
C LYS A 121 -7.86 -14.41 -2.81
N SER A 122 -8.23 -13.18 -2.45
CA SER A 122 -8.24 -12.08 -3.39
C SER A 122 -6.82 -11.57 -3.66
N SER A 123 -6.64 -10.89 -4.80
CA SER A 123 -5.34 -10.36 -5.21
C SER A 123 -4.68 -9.49 -4.14
N LEU A 124 -5.45 -8.76 -3.33
CA LEU A 124 -4.94 -7.88 -2.25
C LEU A 124 -4.12 -8.63 -1.20
N PHE A 125 -4.43 -9.90 -0.95
CA PHE A 125 -3.79 -10.70 0.10
C PHE A 125 -2.83 -11.76 -0.47
N GLU A 126 -3.00 -12.14 -1.74
CA GLU A 126 -2.12 -13.08 -2.42
C GLU A 126 -0.85 -12.41 -3.01
N ASN A 127 0.02 -13.21 -3.62
CA ASN A 127 1.27 -12.73 -4.21
C ASN A 127 1.09 -11.97 -5.54
N ASN A 128 -0.15 -11.86 -6.04
CA ASN A 128 -0.48 -11.16 -7.29
C ASN A 128 -0.73 -9.65 -7.09
N PHE A 129 -0.39 -9.10 -5.93
CA PHE A 129 -0.42 -7.67 -5.66
C PHE A 129 0.97 -7.10 -5.67
N GLN A 130 1.14 -6.04 -6.47
CA GLN A 130 2.39 -5.30 -6.58
C GLN A 130 2.14 -3.88 -6.09
N TYR A 131 2.96 -3.46 -5.14
CA TYR A 131 3.03 -2.08 -4.69
C TYR A 131 4.35 -1.50 -5.17
N LEU A 132 4.28 -0.42 -5.94
CA LEU A 132 5.46 0.30 -6.39
C LEU A 132 5.56 1.58 -5.58
N GLN A 133 6.45 1.56 -4.58
CA GLN A 133 6.74 2.75 -3.78
C GLN A 133 7.51 3.77 -4.63
N ALA A 134 7.12 5.04 -4.52
CA ALA A 134 7.87 6.13 -5.11
C ALA A 134 9.03 6.52 -4.18
N GLU A 135 10.11 5.72 -4.17
CA GLU A 135 11.37 6.14 -3.56
C GLU A 135 11.95 7.33 -4.35
N ARG A 136 12.19 8.46 -3.68
CA ARG A 136 13.10 9.48 -4.19
C ARG A 136 14.51 9.03 -3.82
N ILE A 137 15.22 8.40 -4.74
CA ILE A 137 16.60 7.94 -4.52
C ILE A 137 17.51 9.17 -4.39
N GLY A 138 17.84 9.55 -3.16
CA GLY A 138 19.07 10.28 -2.85
C GLY A 138 20.27 9.33 -2.75
N PRO A 139 21.52 9.80 -2.77
CA PRO A 139 22.69 8.94 -2.72
C PRO A 139 22.75 8.16 -1.41
N ARG A 140 22.79 6.81 -1.47
CA ARG A 140 22.98 5.91 -0.32
C ARG A 140 24.19 5.00 -0.53
N PRO A 141 25.05 4.78 0.49
CA PRO A 141 26.28 4.00 0.35
C PRO A 141 26.11 2.47 0.41
N SER A 142 24.94 1.93 0.75
CA SER A 142 24.62 0.51 0.59
C SER A 142 23.12 0.24 0.82
N PHE A 143 22.58 -0.73 0.10
CA PHE A 143 21.24 -1.28 0.31
C PHE A 143 21.37 -2.72 0.79
N ASN A 144 20.89 -3.01 2.00
CA ASN A 144 20.77 -4.39 2.48
C ASN A 144 19.46 -4.97 1.94
N MET A 145 19.57 -5.75 0.86
CA MET A 145 18.49 -6.57 0.31
C MET A 145 18.34 -7.85 1.15
N SER A 146 17.11 -8.33 1.37
CA SER A 146 16.88 -9.70 1.85
C SER A 146 16.47 -10.61 0.68
N ASP A 147 17.29 -11.62 0.37
CA ASP A 147 17.02 -12.64 -0.66
C ASP A 147 15.65 -13.33 -0.48
N PHE A 148 15.15 -13.34 0.75
CA PHE A 148 13.89 -13.93 1.16
C PHE A 148 12.66 -13.27 0.49
N GLN A 149 12.63 -11.93 0.45
CA GLN A 149 11.50 -11.16 -0.06
C GLN A 149 11.31 -11.37 -1.58
N VAL A 150 12.39 -11.48 -2.35
CA VAL A 150 12.35 -11.67 -3.80
C VAL A 150 11.90 -13.09 -4.18
N ARG A 151 12.40 -14.11 -3.46
CA ARG A 151 12.17 -15.52 -3.83
C ARG A 151 10.83 -16.08 -3.34
N GLN A 152 10.35 -15.70 -2.15
CA GLN A 152 9.09 -16.24 -1.60
C GLN A 152 7.86 -15.39 -1.94
N LEU A 153 7.96 -14.07 -1.89
CA LEU A 153 6.78 -13.20 -1.97
C LEU A 153 6.45 -12.72 -3.39
N LYS A 154 7.33 -12.98 -4.38
CA LYS A 154 7.24 -12.49 -5.76
C LYS A 154 6.97 -10.98 -5.86
N GLN A 155 7.40 -10.21 -4.86
CA GLN A 155 7.27 -8.76 -4.86
C GLN A 155 8.51 -8.13 -5.49
N ILE A 156 8.29 -7.30 -6.50
CA ILE A 156 9.33 -6.53 -7.19
C ILE A 156 9.07 -5.06 -6.88
N ASN A 157 9.80 -4.49 -5.93
CA ASN A 157 9.85 -3.03 -5.79
C ASN A 157 10.65 -2.44 -6.95
N LEU A 158 10.48 -1.15 -7.25
CA LEU A 158 11.23 -0.46 -8.32
C LEU A 158 12.76 -0.62 -8.15
N ASP A 159 13.21 -0.78 -6.91
CA ASP A 159 14.59 -1.06 -6.51
C ASP A 159 15.09 -2.42 -7.05
N ASN A 160 14.20 -3.44 -7.10
CA ASN A 160 14.51 -4.77 -7.64
C ASN A 160 14.74 -4.72 -9.16
N PHE A 161 14.06 -3.81 -9.88
CA PHE A 161 14.27 -3.61 -11.31
C PHE A 161 15.59 -2.87 -11.60
N LEU A 162 15.94 -1.88 -10.78
CA LEU A 162 17.18 -1.13 -10.93
C LEU A 162 18.42 -1.96 -10.55
N GLN A 163 18.34 -2.79 -9.50
CA GLN A 163 19.41 -3.74 -9.15
C GLN A 163 19.61 -4.78 -10.25
N PHE A 164 18.54 -5.38 -10.76
CA PHE A 164 18.62 -6.33 -11.88
C PHE A 164 19.25 -5.70 -13.13
N LYS A 165 18.97 -4.41 -13.39
CA LYS A 165 19.60 -3.66 -14.48
C LYS A 165 21.08 -3.36 -14.22
N GLN A 166 21.48 -3.07 -12.98
CA GLN A 166 22.89 -2.91 -12.61
C GLN A 166 23.66 -4.23 -12.73
N ASP A 167 23.09 -5.34 -12.29
CA ASP A 167 23.70 -6.67 -12.39
C ASP A 167 23.88 -7.09 -13.87
N LEU A 168 22.90 -6.79 -14.73
CA LEU A 168 23.02 -6.98 -16.20
C LEU A 168 24.09 -6.10 -16.85
N LEU A 169 24.28 -4.87 -16.34
CA LEU A 169 25.34 -3.96 -16.80
C LEU A 169 26.73 -4.44 -16.35
N GLN A 170 26.85 -5.07 -15.18
CA GLN A 170 28.10 -5.66 -14.70
C GLN A 170 28.46 -6.98 -15.43
N LEU A 171 27.46 -7.71 -15.91
CA LEU A 171 27.65 -8.96 -16.67
C LEU A 171 28.04 -8.75 -18.16
N SER A 172 28.12 -7.50 -18.64
CA SER A 172 28.42 -7.18 -20.04
C SER A 172 29.54 -6.14 -20.20
N PRO A 173 30.84 -6.45 -19.94
CA PRO A 173 31.91 -5.45 -20.06
C PRO A 173 32.29 -5.09 -21.51
N GLY A 174 31.53 -5.52 -22.52
CA GLY A 174 31.95 -5.45 -23.91
C GLY A 174 30.80 -5.23 -24.86
N ASN A 175 30.28 -4.00 -24.92
CA ASN A 175 29.93 -3.28 -26.15
C ASN A 175 29.15 -2.01 -25.78
N LEU A 176 29.89 -0.93 -25.58
CA LEU A 176 29.35 0.43 -25.55
C LEU A 176 28.83 0.78 -26.95
N VAL A 177 27.51 0.87 -27.09
CA VAL A 177 26.88 1.77 -28.07
C VAL A 177 25.99 2.72 -27.27
N PRO A 178 26.25 4.04 -27.27
CA PRO A 178 25.47 4.98 -26.50
C PRO A 178 24.14 5.23 -27.20
N PHE A 179 23.05 4.62 -26.73
CA PHE A 179 21.70 5.08 -27.03
C PHE A 179 21.24 6.04 -25.93
N ILE A 180 21.77 7.27 -25.96
CA ILE A 180 21.14 8.42 -25.33
C ILE A 180 20.90 9.45 -26.43
N HIS A 181 19.67 9.54 -26.93
CA HIS A 181 19.08 10.79 -27.42
C HIS A 181 17.58 10.60 -27.70
N ARG A 182 16.72 11.00 -26.74
CA ARG A 182 15.53 11.85 -26.95
C ARG A 182 14.71 11.94 -25.66
N PHE A 183 15.09 12.87 -24.79
CA PHE A 183 14.11 13.58 -23.98
C PHE A 183 13.48 14.65 -24.89
N TYR A 184 12.22 14.46 -25.28
CA TYR A 184 11.43 15.57 -25.80
C TYR A 184 11.03 16.46 -24.63
N ARG A 185 11.70 17.62 -24.58
CA ARG A 185 11.28 18.82 -23.87
C ARG A 185 10.01 19.33 -24.57
N VAL A 186 8.88 19.36 -23.88
CA VAL A 186 7.73 20.17 -24.28
C VAL A 186 7.51 21.22 -23.21
N ASN A 187 8.25 22.32 -23.34
CA ASN A 187 7.73 23.62 -22.96
C ASN A 187 6.86 24.08 -24.13
N ASN A 188 5.62 24.48 -23.85
CA ASN A 188 4.93 25.59 -24.52
C ASN A 188 3.59 25.85 -23.83
N PHE A 189 3.58 26.86 -22.97
CA PHE A 189 2.44 27.77 -22.86
C PHE A 189 2.64 28.86 -23.93
N PRO A 190 1.54 29.37 -24.51
CA PRO A 190 1.46 30.82 -24.72
C PRO A 190 0.14 31.40 -24.20
N PHE A 191 0.31 32.54 -23.52
CA PHE A 191 -0.56 33.72 -23.34
C PHE A 191 -2.06 33.54 -23.10
#